data_AF-C8WY66-F1
#
_entry.id   AF-C8WY66-F1
#
_cell.length_a   1.000
_cell.length_b   1.000
_cell.length_c   1.000
_cell.angle_alpha   90.00
_cell.angle_beta   90.00
_cell.angle_gamma   90.00
#
_symmetry.space_group_name_H-M   'P 1'
#
loop_
_entity.id
_entity.type
_entity.pdbx_description
1 polymer ?
#
loop_
_entity_poly.entity_id
_entity_poly.type
_entity_poly.pdbx_seq_one_letter_code
_entity_poly.pdbx_strand_id
1 'polypeptide(L)'
;MKWILMALSLVVLQFWTHEQVLNLEMETVVYHRIVNAMVLASQDAVEDVIPSSTANGEPIFDQTEAAQTFRMTLANNLGLDPNTLQPLSNSTFHVAPKILDEEFYDWSNTTFPYHYVNSAYGINETLDAPSMVVVVQFTMPSYAANVPPFTITVPMVQSYAGS
;
A
#
# COMPACT_ATOMS: atom_id res chain seq x y z
N MET A 1 12.65 49.59 17.07
CA MET A 1 12.19 49.14 15.73
C MET A 1 12.98 47.94 15.20
N LYS A 2 14.33 47.97 15.13
CA LYS A 2 15.15 46.84 14.64
C LYS A 2 14.91 45.51 15.36
N TRP A 3 14.89 45.52 16.70
CA TRP A 3 14.66 44.32 17.51
C TRP A 3 13.25 43.73 17.36
N ILE A 4 12.25 44.59 17.13
CA ILE A 4 10.86 44.16 16.90
C ILE A 4 10.76 43.48 15.54
N LEU A 5 11.39 44.03 14.51
CA LEU A 5 11.43 43.41 13.18
C LEU A 5 12.17 42.08 13.21
N MET A 6 13.29 42.00 13.94
CA MET A 6 14.04 40.75 14.10
C MET A 6 13.22 39.67 14.83
N ALA A 7 12.56 40.05 15.93
CA ALA A 7 11.66 39.16 16.66
C ALA A 7 10.50 38.69 15.77
N LEU A 8 9.87 39.60 15.01
CA LEU A 8 8.80 39.26 14.07
C LEU A 8 9.28 38.28 12.99
N SER A 9 10.46 38.51 12.41
CA SER A 9 11.02 37.59 11.41
C SER A 9 11.31 36.20 11.97
N LEU A 10 11.77 36.11 13.22
CA LEU A 10 12.01 34.83 13.88
C LEU A 10 10.71 34.07 14.15
N VAL A 11 9.65 34.78 14.57
CA VAL A 11 8.32 34.19 14.76
C VAL A 11 7.78 33.64 13.44
N VAL A 12 7.83 34.41 12.35
CA VAL A 12 7.39 33.96 11.02
C VAL A 12 8.19 32.75 10.55
N LEU A 13 9.52 32.78 10.72
CA LEU A 13 10.38 31.64 10.37
C LEU A 13 9.99 30.40 11.16
N GLN A 14 9.75 30.53 12.48
CA GLN A 14 9.38 29.42 13.33
C GLN A 14 8.04 28.79 12.93
N PHE A 15 7.02 29.59 12.64
CA PHE A 15 5.74 29.08 12.12
C PHE A 15 5.93 28.36 10.78
N TRP A 16 6.69 28.96 9.86
CA TRP A 16 6.94 28.35 8.54
C TRP A 16 7.68 27.01 8.64
N THR A 17 8.70 26.93 9.50
CA THR A 17 9.39 25.65 9.75
C THR A 17 8.49 24.62 10.40
N HIS A 18 7.59 25.03 11.29
CA HIS A 18 6.71 24.10 11.99
C HIS A 18 5.65 23.52 11.05
N GLU A 19 5.08 24.32 10.15
CA GLU A 19 4.19 23.85 9.09
C GLU A 19 4.86 22.81 8.19
N GLN A 20 6.14 23.02 7.81
CA GLN A 20 6.88 22.04 7.01
C GLN A 20 7.11 20.73 7.75
N VAL A 21 7.51 20.80 9.03
CA VAL A 21 7.71 19.59 9.86
C VAL A 21 6.40 18.82 10.02
N LEU A 22 5.29 19.50 10.30
CA LEU A 22 3.97 18.87 10.41
C LEU A 22 3.56 18.17 9.11
N ASN A 23 3.80 18.80 7.95
CA ASN A 23 3.47 18.18 6.67
C ASN A 23 4.29 16.89 6.43
N LEU A 24 5.59 16.91 6.72
CA LEU A 24 6.48 15.75 6.59
C LEU A 24 6.09 14.61 7.56
N GLU A 25 5.75 14.93 8.80
CA GLU A 25 5.30 13.94 9.78
C GLU A 25 4.00 13.28 9.33
N MET A 26 3.04 14.07 8.85
CA MET A 26 1.77 13.55 8.34
C MET A 26 1.96 12.68 7.09
N GLU A 27 2.82 13.08 6.16
CA GLU A 27 3.19 12.25 5.00
C GLU A 27 3.78 10.90 5.42
N THR A 28 4.68 10.91 6.40
CA THR A 28 5.31 9.69 6.93
C THR A 28 4.29 8.77 7.60
N VAL A 29 3.37 9.32 8.41
CA VAL A 29 2.31 8.54 9.06
C VAL A 29 1.38 7.90 8.02
N VAL A 30 0.98 8.66 7.00
CA VAL A 30 0.14 8.13 5.90
C VAL A 30 0.88 7.05 5.13
N TYR A 31 2.17 7.25 4.81
CA TYR A 31 2.99 6.27 4.13
C TYR A 31 3.05 4.94 4.89
N HIS A 32 3.36 4.98 6.20
CA HIS A 32 3.36 3.76 7.02
C HIS A 32 1.99 3.09 7.07
N ARG A 33 0.91 3.87 7.14
CA ARG A 33 -0.45 3.32 7.09
C ARG A 33 -0.73 2.59 5.78
N ILE A 34 -0.29 3.14 4.65
CA ILE A 34 -0.40 2.51 3.33
C ILE A 34 0.37 1.20 3.31
N VAL A 35 1.66 1.21 3.68
CA VAL A 35 2.50 0.02 3.64
C VAL A 35 1.94 -1.07 4.56
N ASN A 36 1.53 -0.74 5.78
CA ASN A 36 0.93 -1.70 6.70
C ASN A 36 -0.38 -2.27 6.15
N ALA A 37 -1.25 -1.45 5.57
CA ALA A 37 -2.49 -1.91 4.95
C ALA A 37 -2.23 -2.84 3.75
N MET A 38 -1.22 -2.54 2.93
CA MET A 38 -0.78 -3.38 1.82
C MET A 38 -0.26 -4.74 2.30
N VAL A 39 0.55 -4.76 3.37
CA VAL A 39 1.05 -6.00 3.98
C VAL A 39 -0.11 -6.85 4.48
N LEU A 40 -0.99 -6.28 5.31
CA LEU A 40 -2.14 -7.00 5.86
C LEU A 40 -3.07 -7.53 4.76
N ALA A 41 -3.39 -6.69 3.76
CA ALA A 41 -4.24 -7.09 2.66
C ALA A 41 -3.63 -8.21 1.82
N SER A 42 -2.33 -8.15 1.56
CA SER A 42 -1.64 -9.21 0.81
C SER A 42 -1.52 -10.48 1.63
N GLN A 43 -1.32 -10.37 2.94
CA GLN A 43 -1.28 -11.50 3.87
C GLN A 43 -2.63 -12.22 3.93
N ASP A 44 -3.72 -11.49 4.10
CA ASP A 44 -5.06 -12.09 4.10
C ASP A 44 -5.36 -12.76 2.75
N ALA A 45 -5.01 -12.10 1.63
CA ALA A 45 -5.28 -12.62 0.30
C ALA A 45 -4.52 -13.91 -0.05
N VAL A 46 -3.28 -14.08 0.43
CA VAL A 46 -2.55 -15.34 0.18
C VAL A 46 -3.08 -16.51 1.01
N GLU A 47 -3.88 -16.27 2.04
CA GLU A 47 -4.51 -17.35 2.80
C GLU A 47 -5.75 -17.94 2.09
N ASP A 48 -6.27 -17.25 1.06
CA ASP A 48 -7.41 -17.70 0.25
C ASP A 48 -6.97 -18.76 -0.78
N VAL A 49 -6.67 -19.95 -0.27
CA VAL A 49 -6.28 -21.13 -1.05
C VAL A 49 -7.44 -22.13 -1.14
N ILE A 50 -7.49 -22.87 -2.26
CA ILE A 50 -8.46 -23.95 -2.44
C ILE A 50 -8.15 -25.06 -1.41
N PRO A 51 -9.04 -25.40 -0.47
CA PRO A 51 -8.70 -26.30 0.65
C PRO A 51 -8.23 -27.70 0.22
N SER A 52 -8.72 -28.19 -0.92
CA SER A 52 -8.31 -29.49 -1.48
C SER A 52 -6.88 -29.47 -2.03
N SER A 53 -6.37 -28.32 -2.45
CA SER A 53 -5.00 -28.16 -2.98
C SER A 53 -3.96 -28.20 -1.85
N THR A 54 -4.27 -27.56 -0.72
CA THR A 54 -3.42 -27.54 0.48
C THR A 54 -3.21 -28.96 1.04
N ALA A 55 -4.24 -29.80 1.03
CA ALA A 55 -4.14 -31.20 1.47
C ALA A 55 -3.18 -32.04 0.63
N ASN A 56 -2.91 -31.64 -0.62
CA ASN A 56 -1.99 -32.31 -1.52
C ASN A 56 -0.56 -31.75 -1.47
N GLY A 57 -0.30 -30.74 -0.62
CA GLY A 57 1.00 -30.09 -0.50
C GLY A 57 1.32 -29.08 -1.60
N GLU A 58 0.36 -28.79 -2.48
CA GLU A 58 0.48 -27.88 -3.62
C GLU A 58 -0.63 -26.82 -3.55
N PRO A 59 -0.53 -25.82 -2.64
CA PRO A 59 -1.56 -24.81 -2.49
C PRO A 59 -1.75 -23.99 -3.77
N ILE A 60 -3.01 -23.85 -4.18
CA ILE A 60 -3.48 -23.07 -5.34
C ILE A 60 -4.44 -22.00 -4.82
N PHE A 61 -4.27 -20.75 -5.25
CA PHE A 61 -5.12 -19.65 -4.80
C PHE A 61 -6.50 -19.70 -5.45
N ASP A 62 -7.55 -19.39 -4.68
CA ASP A 62 -8.80 -18.90 -5.28
C ASP A 62 -8.59 -17.43 -5.62
N GLN A 63 -8.13 -17.15 -6.84
CA GLN A 63 -7.74 -15.80 -7.26
C GLN A 63 -8.89 -14.78 -7.18
N THR A 64 -10.15 -15.22 -7.31
CA THR A 64 -11.30 -14.32 -7.21
C THR A 64 -11.55 -13.94 -5.76
N GLU A 65 -11.52 -14.93 -4.86
CA GLU A 65 -11.64 -14.70 -3.41
C GLU A 65 -10.46 -13.89 -2.89
N ALA A 66 -9.23 -14.27 -3.22
CA ALA A 66 -8.00 -13.57 -2.84
C ALA A 66 -8.01 -12.09 -3.26
N ALA A 67 -8.38 -11.79 -4.51
CA ALA A 67 -8.47 -10.41 -4.98
C ALA A 67 -9.58 -9.61 -4.26
N GLN A 68 -10.69 -10.27 -3.91
CA GLN A 68 -11.76 -9.65 -3.14
C GLN A 68 -11.34 -9.38 -1.69
N THR A 69 -10.68 -10.34 -1.05
CA THR A 69 -10.13 -10.22 0.31
C THR A 69 -9.08 -9.13 0.37
N PHE A 70 -8.15 -9.09 -0.59
CA PHE A 70 -7.17 -8.00 -0.72
C PHE A 70 -7.86 -6.63 -0.71
N ARG A 71 -8.85 -6.43 -1.59
CA ARG A 71 -9.60 -5.16 -1.68
C ARG A 71 -10.34 -4.84 -0.39
N MET A 72 -10.95 -5.84 0.24
CA MET A 72 -11.70 -5.66 1.47
C MET A 72 -10.80 -5.26 2.63
N THR A 73 -9.69 -5.97 2.85
CA THR A 73 -8.73 -5.65 3.91
C THR A 73 -8.06 -4.31 3.66
N LEU A 74 -7.68 -4.02 2.42
CA LEU A 74 -7.12 -2.71 2.06
C LEU A 74 -8.11 -1.58 2.37
N ALA A 75 -9.37 -1.75 1.96
CA ALA A 75 -10.42 -0.76 2.18
C ALA A 75 -10.71 -0.54 3.67
N ASN A 76 -10.81 -1.62 4.46
CA ASN A 76 -11.04 -1.52 5.90
C ASN A 76 -9.91 -0.77 6.61
N ASN A 77 -8.65 -1.01 6.22
CA ASN A 77 -7.49 -0.37 6.87
C ASN A 77 -7.29 1.11 6.46
N LEU A 78 -7.69 1.48 5.23
CA LEU A 78 -7.52 2.84 4.70
C LEU A 78 -8.80 3.69 4.74
N GLY A 79 -9.92 3.13 5.21
CA GLY A 79 -11.21 3.83 5.25
C GLY A 79 -11.76 4.07 3.85
N LEU A 80 -11.74 3.05 3.01
CA LEU A 80 -12.28 3.08 1.65
C LEU A 80 -13.54 2.21 1.58
N ASP A 81 -14.31 2.38 0.52
CA ASP A 81 -15.39 1.45 0.16
C ASP A 81 -14.79 0.15 -0.42
N PRO A 82 -15.17 -1.03 0.08
CA PRO A 82 -14.55 -2.30 -0.32
C PRO A 82 -14.84 -2.72 -1.77
N ASN A 83 -15.91 -2.20 -2.39
CA ASN A 83 -16.28 -2.56 -3.75
C ASN A 83 -15.64 -1.64 -4.79
N THR A 84 -15.50 -0.36 -4.45
CA THR A 84 -15.09 0.69 -5.38
C THR A 84 -13.72 1.28 -5.07
N LEU A 85 -13.16 1.00 -3.88
CA LEU A 85 -11.98 1.64 -3.30
C LEU A 85 -12.09 3.17 -3.19
N GLN A 86 -13.30 3.72 -3.33
CA GLN A 86 -13.51 5.15 -3.14
C GLN A 86 -13.31 5.52 -1.66
N PRO A 87 -12.60 6.60 -1.35
CA PRO A 87 -12.43 7.02 0.02
C PRO A 87 -13.79 7.35 0.67
N LEU A 88 -14.00 6.83 1.87
CA LEU A 88 -15.16 7.19 2.68
C LEU A 88 -15.05 8.64 3.17
N SER A 89 -16.16 9.22 3.61
CA SER A 89 -16.20 10.63 4.07
C SER A 89 -15.26 10.94 5.24
N ASN A 90 -14.87 9.92 6.01
CA ASN A 90 -13.92 10.00 7.12
C ASN A 90 -12.51 9.50 6.76
N SER A 91 -12.25 9.21 5.48
CA SER A 91 -10.93 8.77 5.01
C SER A 91 -9.92 9.91 5.01
N THR A 92 -8.67 9.55 5.22
CA THR A 92 -7.53 10.44 5.02
C THR A 92 -7.24 10.68 3.53
N PHE A 93 -7.75 9.82 2.65
CA PHE A 93 -7.56 9.90 1.21
C PHE A 93 -8.69 10.68 0.53
N HIS A 94 -8.36 11.35 -0.58
CA HIS A 94 -9.34 12.07 -1.41
C HIS A 94 -9.49 11.48 -2.82
N VAL A 95 -8.60 10.58 -3.19
CA VAL A 95 -8.59 9.91 -4.50
C VAL A 95 -8.50 8.42 -4.24
N ALA A 96 -9.31 7.64 -4.96
CA ALA A 96 -9.26 6.19 -4.89
C ALA A 96 -7.87 5.67 -5.33
N PRO A 97 -7.27 4.72 -4.59
CA PRO A 97 -6.07 4.05 -5.03
C PRO A 97 -6.34 3.25 -6.30
N LYS A 98 -5.29 3.05 -7.10
CA LYS A 98 -5.36 2.29 -8.34
C LYS A 98 -4.48 1.06 -8.23
N ILE A 99 -5.08 -0.12 -8.32
CA ILE A 99 -4.35 -1.36 -8.49
C ILE A 99 -3.82 -1.35 -9.92
N LEU A 100 -2.50 -1.22 -10.06
CA LEU A 100 -1.82 -1.16 -11.35
C LEU A 100 -1.47 -2.55 -11.86
N ASP A 101 -1.13 -3.45 -10.94
CA ASP A 101 -0.74 -4.82 -11.23
C ASP A 101 -1.19 -5.74 -10.08
N GLU A 102 -1.65 -6.93 -10.43
CA GLU A 102 -2.15 -7.95 -9.50
C GLU A 102 -1.93 -9.33 -10.14
N GLU A 103 -0.91 -10.04 -9.67
CA GLU A 103 -0.46 -11.31 -10.23
C GLU A 103 -0.38 -12.36 -9.12
N PHE A 104 -0.85 -13.57 -9.41
CA PHE A 104 -0.80 -14.72 -8.51
C PHE A 104 0.10 -15.80 -9.09
N TYR A 105 1.07 -16.24 -8.30
CA TYR A 105 1.99 -17.33 -8.63
C TYR A 105 1.72 -18.50 -7.70
N ASP A 106 1.32 -19.64 -8.24
CA ASP A 106 1.02 -20.84 -7.45
C ASP A 106 1.40 -22.12 -8.21
N TRP A 107 1.14 -23.28 -7.61
CA TRP A 107 1.48 -24.58 -8.20
C TRP A 107 0.72 -24.92 -9.48
N SER A 108 -0.32 -24.17 -9.84
CA SER A 108 -1.06 -24.38 -11.10
C SER A 108 -0.36 -23.74 -12.29
N ASN A 109 0.43 -22.68 -12.07
CA ASN A 109 1.02 -21.87 -13.13
C ASN A 109 2.54 -21.76 -13.07
N THR A 110 3.17 -22.15 -11.96
CA THR A 110 4.58 -21.96 -11.68
C THR A 110 5.15 -23.11 -10.86
N THR A 111 6.46 -23.32 -10.96
CA THR A 111 7.22 -24.24 -10.10
C THR A 111 8.17 -23.44 -9.23
N PHE A 112 8.23 -23.75 -7.93
CA PHE A 112 9.06 -23.04 -6.96
C PHE A 112 10.40 -23.78 -6.74
N PRO A 113 11.51 -23.04 -6.56
CA PRO A 113 11.62 -21.59 -6.52
C PRO A 113 11.50 -20.94 -7.91
N TYR A 114 10.84 -19.77 -7.98
CA TYR A 114 10.61 -19.00 -9.20
C TYR A 114 11.22 -17.61 -9.08
N HIS A 115 12.00 -17.20 -10.08
CA HIS A 115 12.60 -15.88 -10.11
C HIS A 115 11.68 -14.87 -10.81
N TYR A 116 11.09 -13.96 -10.04
CA TYR A 116 10.19 -12.94 -10.54
C TYR A 116 10.93 -11.61 -10.75
N VAL A 117 10.79 -11.05 -11.95
CA VAL A 117 11.38 -9.76 -12.30
C VAL A 117 10.35 -8.90 -13.00
N ASN A 118 10.05 -7.75 -12.41
CA ASN A 118 9.22 -6.72 -13.02
C ASN A 118 9.98 -5.39 -13.05
N SER A 119 10.59 -5.11 -14.20
CA SER A 119 11.40 -3.90 -14.41
C SER A 119 10.60 -2.60 -14.39
N ALA A 120 9.28 -2.65 -14.63
CA ALA A 120 8.43 -1.45 -14.58
C ALA A 120 8.27 -0.91 -13.16
N TYR A 121 8.29 -1.81 -12.17
CA TYR A 121 8.14 -1.47 -10.74
C TYR A 121 9.39 -1.75 -9.91
N GLY A 122 10.49 -2.16 -10.55
CA GLY A 122 11.77 -2.44 -9.87
C GLY A 122 11.75 -3.67 -8.97
N ILE A 123 10.85 -4.62 -9.22
CA ILE A 123 10.75 -5.86 -8.42
C ILE A 123 11.73 -6.88 -8.99
N ASN A 124 12.54 -7.47 -8.12
CA ASN A 124 13.47 -8.55 -8.45
C ASN A 124 13.62 -9.44 -7.22
N GLU A 125 12.77 -10.46 -7.14
CA GLU A 125 12.63 -11.33 -5.98
C GLU A 125 12.60 -12.79 -6.39
N THR A 126 13.02 -13.68 -5.50
CA THR A 126 12.87 -15.12 -5.69
C THR A 126 11.72 -15.60 -4.81
N LEU A 127 10.70 -16.16 -5.46
CA LEU A 127 9.52 -16.71 -4.81
C LEU A 127 9.84 -18.17 -4.48
N ASP A 128 9.92 -18.51 -3.19
CA ASP A 128 10.17 -19.89 -2.73
C ASP A 128 8.88 -20.68 -2.49
N ALA A 129 7.73 -20.01 -2.49
CA ALA A 129 6.41 -20.56 -2.26
C ALA A 129 5.36 -19.79 -3.09
N PRO A 130 4.12 -20.32 -3.22
CA PRO A 130 3.02 -19.59 -3.81
C PRO A 130 2.91 -18.18 -3.24
N SER A 131 2.81 -17.18 -4.12
CA SER A 131 2.91 -15.77 -3.73
C SER A 131 1.99 -14.90 -4.57
N MET A 132 1.50 -13.83 -3.95
CA MET A 132 0.83 -12.72 -4.61
C MET A 132 1.83 -11.58 -4.83
N VAL A 133 1.84 -11.02 -6.03
CA VAL A 133 2.52 -9.77 -6.36
C VAL A 133 1.45 -8.73 -6.68
N VAL A 134 1.49 -7.60 -5.99
CA VAL A 134 0.51 -6.53 -6.20
C VAL A 134 1.19 -5.18 -6.17
N VAL A 135 0.76 -4.30 -7.07
CA VAL A 135 1.30 -2.96 -7.20
C VAL A 135 0.16 -1.97 -7.17
N VAL A 136 0.16 -1.09 -6.17
CA VAL A 136 -0.91 -0.12 -5.97
C VAL A 136 -0.36 1.30 -5.96
N GLN A 137 -1.01 2.16 -6.73
CA GLN A 137 -0.74 3.59 -6.76
C GLN A 137 -1.68 4.33 -5.82
N PHE A 138 -1.09 5.15 -4.95
CA PHE A 138 -1.81 6.03 -4.03
C PHE A 138 -1.54 7.48 -4.37
N THR A 139 -2.54 8.34 -4.19
CA THR A 139 -2.33 9.79 -4.19
C THR A 139 -2.22 10.26 -2.75
N MET A 140 -1.08 10.84 -2.39
CA MET A 140 -0.83 11.34 -1.04
C MET A 140 -1.70 12.57 -0.77
N PRO A 141 -2.36 12.64 0.39
CA PRO A 141 -3.05 13.86 0.80
C PRO A 141 -2.03 14.97 1.06
N SER A 142 -2.42 16.20 0.75
CA SER A 142 -1.62 17.37 1.06
C SER A 142 -2.21 18.08 2.27
N TYR A 143 -1.37 18.39 3.27
CA TYR A 143 -1.77 19.09 4.49
C TYR A 143 -1.40 20.56 4.49
N ALA A 144 -0.63 21.01 3.49
CA ALA A 144 -0.30 22.41 3.28
C ALA A 144 -0.86 22.88 1.92
N ALA A 145 -1.57 24.01 1.91
CA ALA A 145 -2.23 24.54 0.71
C ALA A 145 -1.29 24.76 -0.51
N ASN A 146 0.02 24.87 -0.27
CA ASN A 146 1.04 25.12 -1.28
C ASN A 146 1.79 23.85 -1.73
N VAL A 147 1.49 22.70 -1.15
CA VAL A 147 2.11 21.42 -1.53
C VAL A 147 1.14 20.69 -2.47
N PRO A 148 1.48 20.49 -3.75
CA PRO A 148 0.62 19.73 -4.64
C PRO A 148 0.58 18.26 -4.20
N PRO A 149 -0.58 17.58 -4.30
CA PRO A 149 -0.63 16.14 -4.07
C PRO A 149 0.26 15.43 -5.09
N PHE A 150 0.96 14.40 -4.63
CA PHE A 150 1.80 13.57 -5.48
C PHE A 150 1.34 12.12 -5.39
N THR A 151 1.75 11.31 -6.36
CA THR A 151 1.44 9.88 -6.37
C THR A 151 2.65 9.08 -5.94
N ILE A 152 2.40 8.01 -5.20
CA ILE A 152 3.38 6.98 -4.86
C ILE A 152 2.89 5.66 -5.41
N THR A 153 3.84 4.80 -5.81
CA THR A 153 3.54 3.44 -6.25
C THR A 153 4.21 2.50 -5.26
N VAL A 154 3.43 1.59 -4.69
CA VAL A 154 3.89 0.66 -3.65
C VAL A 154 3.74 -0.76 -4.19
N PRO A 155 4.86 -1.42 -4.56
CA PRO A 155 4.85 -2.85 -4.84
C PRO A 155 4.85 -3.64 -3.53
N MET A 156 4.18 -4.79 -3.53
CA MET A 156 4.17 -5.75 -2.44
C MET A 156 4.25 -7.16 -3.01
N VAL A 157 5.14 -7.96 -2.44
CA VAL A 157 5.26 -9.40 -2.73
C VAL A 157 5.01 -10.12 -1.42
N GLN A 158 4.00 -10.97 -1.38
CA GLN A 158 3.65 -11.74 -0.18
C GLN A 158 3.57 -13.21 -0.55
N SER A 159 4.29 -14.05 0.19
CA SER A 159 4.24 -15.50 0.03
C SER A 159 3.26 -16.12 1.03
N TYR A 160 2.62 -17.20 0.60
CA TYR A 160 1.83 -18.08 1.44
C TYR A 160 2.72 -18.72 2.49
N ALA A 161 2.36 -18.55 3.76
CA ALA A 161 3.18 -19.06 4.86
C ALA A 161 2.85 -20.50 5.25
N GLY A 162 1.62 -20.98 4.95
CA GLY A 162 1.14 -22.30 5.36
C GLY A 162 1.09 -22.46 6.88
N SER A 163 -0.11 -22.36 7.47
CA SER A 163 -0.32 -22.65 8.91
C SER A 163 -0.28 -24.14 9.23
#